data_AF-A0A3M1QRI5-F1
#
_entry.id   AF-A0A3M1QRI5-F1
#
_cell.length_a   1.000
_cell.length_b   1.000
_cell.length_c   1.000
_cell.angle_alpha   90.00
_cell.angle_beta   90.00
_cell.angle_gamma   90.00
#
_symmetry.space_group_name_H-M   'P 1'
#
loop_
_entity.id
_entity.type
_entity.pdbx_description
1 polymer ?
#
loop_
_entity_poly.entity_id
_entity_poly.type
_entity_poly.pdbx_seq_one_letter_code
_entity_poly.pdbx_strand_id
1 'polypeptide(L)'
;MNTLQRQVRVQNILLSLARELDASLVPPGWEQQGTFKERNAQLAGQLASRGVLVLMAEVVGTTLEEASRDIHTWITNYVNLYTLLAGNLLPSYPVVRSQYADDKLPAIVVVRGESSDIIRVIGGCVAPYIADRYGQPLVEEIGIRGLMDIILDELAAEDLDGKKRARLMAEGIVILRNLRNAPVRQLHLTPYIRDFTTPTQQIKVVVVDEEAADIPVRPDFLPETGELRQPQQRQQQQTASPPPTNRPIIPRKDTGPIGAQPDSTDNARHESSRPRSPFASWRQEGNNKPD
;
A
#
# COMPACT_ATOMS: atom_id res chain seq x y z
N MET A 1 -16.21 -18.37 13.25
CA MET A 1 -16.82 -17.21 13.91
C MET A 1 -17.92 -16.64 13.01
N ASN A 2 -19.14 -16.45 13.50
CA ASN A 2 -20.24 -15.88 12.70
C ASN A 2 -19.93 -14.40 12.39
N THR A 3 -20.40 -13.90 11.24
CA THR A 3 -20.35 -12.50 10.80
C THR A 3 -20.72 -11.51 11.91
N LEU A 4 -21.76 -11.79 12.72
CA LEU A 4 -22.17 -10.90 13.81
C LEU A 4 -21.11 -10.80 14.92
N GLN A 5 -20.51 -11.92 15.32
CA GLN A 5 -19.44 -11.93 16.33
C GLN A 5 -18.19 -11.17 15.83
N ARG A 6 -17.87 -11.32 14.54
CA ARG A 6 -16.79 -10.58 13.88
C ARG A 6 -17.05 -9.08 13.96
N GLN A 7 -18.28 -8.67 13.62
CA GLN A 7 -18.74 -7.30 13.66
C GLN A 7 -18.63 -6.67 15.05
N VAL A 8 -19.18 -7.33 16.08
CA VAL A 8 -19.12 -6.87 17.48
C VAL A 8 -17.68 -6.74 17.97
N ARG A 9 -16.81 -7.70 17.65
CA ARG A 9 -15.38 -7.65 18.00
C ARG A 9 -14.70 -6.41 17.43
N VAL A 10 -14.90 -6.13 16.14
CA VAL A 10 -14.32 -4.95 15.47
C VAL A 10 -14.83 -3.66 16.09
N GLN A 11 -16.15 -3.57 16.35
CA GLN A 11 -16.73 -2.39 16.99
C GLN A 11 -16.10 -2.14 18.36
N ASN A 12 -15.94 -3.17 19.19
CA ASN A 12 -15.34 -3.02 20.52
C ASN A 12 -13.90 -2.49 20.43
N ILE A 13 -13.12 -2.98 19.46
CA ILE A 13 -11.75 -2.49 19.22
C ILE A 13 -11.77 -1.03 18.77
N LEU A 14 -12.62 -0.67 17.81
CA LEU A 14 -12.75 0.71 17.33
C LEU A 14 -13.18 1.67 18.45
N LEU A 15 -14.16 1.27 19.27
CA LEU A 15 -14.62 2.07 20.42
C LEU A 15 -13.53 2.23 21.48
N SER A 16 -12.74 1.16 21.73
CA SER A 16 -11.60 1.23 22.65
C SER A 16 -10.55 2.22 22.17
N LEU A 17 -10.16 2.13 20.89
CA LEU A 17 -9.19 3.04 20.27
C LEU A 17 -9.71 4.49 20.25
N ALA A 18 -10.99 4.69 19.94
CA ALA A 18 -11.60 6.01 19.92
C ALA A 18 -11.58 6.66 21.31
N ARG A 19 -11.93 5.91 22.37
CA ARG A 19 -11.88 6.41 23.75
C ARG A 19 -10.46 6.72 24.23
N GLU A 20 -9.48 5.93 23.80
CA GLU A 20 -8.06 6.18 24.10
C GLU A 20 -7.56 7.47 23.44
N LEU A 21 -7.99 7.73 22.20
CA LEU A 21 -7.49 8.83 21.38
C LEU A 21 -8.22 10.14 21.62
N ASP A 22 -9.55 10.13 21.54
CA ASP A 22 -10.42 11.28 21.74
C ASP A 22 -11.88 10.80 21.98
N ALA A 23 -12.36 10.94 23.21
CA ALA A 23 -13.71 10.52 23.58
C ALA A 23 -14.81 11.22 22.76
N SER A 24 -14.53 12.37 22.12
CA SER A 24 -15.49 13.07 21.27
C SER A 24 -15.82 12.32 19.98
N LEU A 25 -15.02 11.32 19.59
CA LEU A 25 -15.28 10.48 18.43
C LEU A 25 -16.50 9.57 18.61
N VAL A 26 -16.93 9.33 19.85
CA VAL A 26 -18.09 8.51 20.20
C VAL A 26 -19.05 9.33 21.06
N PRO A 27 -19.77 10.30 20.47
CA PRO A 27 -20.73 11.10 21.22
C PRO A 27 -21.90 10.25 21.76
N PRO A 28 -22.62 10.72 22.79
CA PRO A 28 -23.85 10.07 23.24
C PRO A 28 -24.82 9.82 22.08
N GLY A 29 -25.35 8.60 21.97
CA GLY A 29 -26.27 8.22 20.89
C GLY A 29 -25.59 7.80 19.57
N TRP A 30 -24.25 7.76 19.52
CA TRP A 30 -23.51 7.27 18.32
C TRP A 30 -24.00 5.90 17.83
N GLU A 31 -24.38 5.00 18.76
CA GLU A 31 -24.89 3.66 18.43
C GLU A 31 -26.21 3.66 17.63
N GLN A 32 -26.93 4.78 17.62
CA GLN A 32 -28.21 4.93 16.92
C GLN A 32 -28.05 5.43 15.48
N GLN A 33 -26.84 5.83 15.06
CA GLN A 33 -26.58 6.38 13.74
C GLN A 33 -26.43 5.25 12.71
N GLY A 34 -27.38 5.07 11.78
CA GLY A 34 -27.23 4.15 10.64
C GLY A 34 -27.16 2.65 10.96
N THR A 35 -26.59 1.87 10.04
CA THR A 35 -26.35 0.43 10.22
C THR A 35 -25.02 0.17 10.95
N PHE A 36 -24.88 -1.04 11.47
CA PHE A 36 -23.65 -1.49 12.14
C PHE A 36 -22.38 -1.30 11.28
N LYS A 37 -22.48 -1.66 9.99
CA LYS A 37 -21.37 -1.56 9.04
C LYS A 37 -20.98 -0.12 8.78
N GLU A 38 -21.98 0.75 8.58
CA GLU A 38 -21.77 2.18 8.33
C GLU A 38 -21.12 2.86 9.53
N ARG A 39 -21.58 2.58 10.74
CA ARG A 39 -20.95 3.10 11.98
C ARG A 39 -19.49 2.74 12.09
N ASN A 40 -19.17 1.46 11.95
CA ASN A 40 -17.79 1.00 12.05
C ASN A 40 -16.91 1.60 10.96
N ALA A 41 -17.44 1.75 9.74
CA ALA A 41 -16.72 2.40 8.66
C ALA A 41 -16.47 3.89 8.95
N GLN A 42 -17.49 4.61 9.39
CA GLN A 42 -17.38 6.02 9.76
C GLN A 42 -16.34 6.21 10.88
N LEU A 43 -16.41 5.40 11.94
CA LEU A 43 -15.47 5.49 13.06
C LEU A 43 -14.04 5.12 12.65
N ALA A 44 -13.86 4.11 11.80
CA ALA A 44 -12.55 3.77 11.25
C ALA A 44 -11.97 4.91 10.39
N GLY A 45 -12.79 5.60 9.59
CA GLY A 45 -12.39 6.78 8.83
C GLY A 45 -12.00 7.97 9.71
N GLN A 46 -12.76 8.18 10.80
CA GLN A 46 -12.44 9.22 11.79
C GLN A 46 -11.13 8.92 12.53
N LEU A 47 -10.89 7.67 12.93
CA LEU A 47 -9.62 7.23 13.51
C LEU A 47 -8.45 7.45 12.53
N ALA A 48 -8.63 7.12 11.25
CA ALA A 48 -7.60 7.34 10.24
C ALA A 48 -7.26 8.83 10.08
N SER A 49 -8.27 9.70 10.12
CA SER A 49 -8.10 11.16 10.13
C SER A 49 -7.35 11.69 11.37
N ARG A 50 -7.21 10.87 12.41
CA ARG A 50 -6.43 11.17 13.63
C ARG A 50 -5.14 10.36 13.72
N GLY A 51 -4.66 9.78 12.61
CA GLY A 51 -3.38 9.05 12.59
C GLY A 51 -3.46 7.57 13.00
N VAL A 52 -4.67 7.00 13.12
CA VAL A 52 -4.88 5.59 13.51
C VAL A 52 -5.63 4.83 12.41
N LEU A 53 -4.91 4.02 11.65
CA LEU A 53 -5.48 3.12 10.65
C LEU A 53 -5.81 1.75 11.27
N VAL A 54 -7.04 1.30 11.08
CA VAL A 54 -7.47 -0.04 11.50
C VAL A 54 -7.72 -0.89 10.27
N LEU A 55 -7.06 -2.05 10.22
CA LEU A 55 -7.11 -3.00 9.11
C LEU A 55 -7.64 -4.34 9.58
N MET A 56 -8.33 -5.04 8.70
CA MET A 56 -8.81 -6.40 8.93
C MET A 56 -8.29 -7.35 7.86
N ALA A 57 -7.69 -8.46 8.28
CA ALA A 57 -7.08 -9.44 7.39
C ALA A 57 -7.62 -10.85 7.63
N GLU A 58 -7.95 -11.53 6.54
CA GLU A 58 -8.37 -12.93 6.50
C GLU A 58 -7.41 -13.69 5.57
N VAL A 59 -6.86 -14.81 6.02
CA VAL A 59 -6.05 -15.72 5.19
C VAL A 59 -6.83 -17.02 5.07
N VAL A 60 -6.95 -17.55 3.85
CA VAL A 60 -7.76 -18.74 3.56
C VAL A 60 -6.85 -19.90 3.18
N GLY A 61 -7.05 -21.06 3.83
CA GLY A 61 -6.43 -22.32 3.39
C GLY A 61 -4.97 -22.53 3.79
N THR A 62 -4.47 -21.80 4.80
CA THR A 62 -3.09 -21.93 5.29
C THR A 62 -3.03 -22.27 6.78
N THR A 63 -1.86 -22.69 7.26
CA THR A 63 -1.60 -22.89 8.69
C THR A 63 -1.57 -21.55 9.43
N LEU A 64 -1.74 -21.56 10.77
CA LEU A 64 -1.70 -20.34 11.58
C LEU A 64 -0.36 -19.60 11.49
N GLU A 65 0.74 -20.34 11.40
CA GLU A 65 2.09 -19.78 11.26
C GLU A 65 2.28 -19.08 9.91
N GLU A 66 1.86 -19.73 8.83
CA GLU A 66 1.88 -19.14 7.48
C GLU A 66 0.98 -17.90 7.42
N ALA A 67 -0.24 -17.99 7.94
CA ALA A 67 -1.15 -16.86 8.01
C ALA A 67 -0.52 -15.67 8.77
N SER A 68 0.16 -15.94 9.89
CA SER A 68 0.84 -14.90 10.68
C SER A 68 1.96 -14.24 9.89
N ARG A 69 2.79 -15.02 9.19
CA ARG A 69 3.87 -14.52 8.31
C ARG A 69 3.32 -13.69 7.16
N ASP A 70 2.26 -14.16 6.52
CA ASP A 70 1.64 -13.50 5.37
C ASP A 70 1.01 -12.16 5.79
N ILE A 71 0.29 -12.15 6.91
CA ILE A 71 -0.26 -10.93 7.51
C ILE A 71 0.86 -9.96 7.89
N HIS A 72 1.95 -10.43 8.51
CA HIS A 72 3.08 -9.57 8.87
C HIS A 72 3.73 -8.91 7.63
N THR A 73 3.93 -9.69 6.57
CA THR A 73 4.46 -9.18 5.29
C THR A 73 3.53 -8.12 4.68
N TRP A 74 2.23 -8.38 4.70
CA TRP A 74 1.22 -7.45 4.22
C TRP A 74 1.19 -6.14 5.02
N ILE A 75 1.23 -6.19 6.36
CA ILE A 75 1.33 -5.00 7.22
C ILE A 75 2.62 -4.23 6.97
N THR A 76 3.74 -4.94 6.78
CA THR A 76 5.04 -4.31 6.50
C THR A 76 4.98 -3.46 5.23
N ASN A 77 4.22 -3.86 4.21
CA ASN A 77 4.03 -3.03 3.02
C ASN A 77 3.24 -1.74 3.31
N TYR A 78 2.25 -1.75 4.20
CA TYR A 78 1.60 -0.51 4.66
C TYR A 78 2.57 0.43 5.38
N VAL A 79 3.40 -0.13 6.26
CA VAL A 79 4.46 0.61 6.98
C VAL A 79 5.48 1.19 6.01
N ASN A 80 5.91 0.42 5.00
CA ASN A 80 6.83 0.87 3.96
C ASN A 80 6.21 2.00 3.12
N LEU A 81 4.92 1.91 2.77
CA LEU A 81 4.23 2.97 2.03
C LEU A 81 4.17 4.26 2.86
N TYR A 82 3.81 4.17 4.13
CA TYR A 82 3.83 5.33 5.04
C TYR A 82 5.24 5.94 5.10
N THR A 83 6.27 5.11 5.33
CA THR A 83 7.65 5.58 5.48
C THR A 83 8.18 6.23 4.21
N LEU A 84 7.84 5.67 3.05
CA LEU A 84 8.16 6.23 1.74
C LEU A 84 7.53 7.62 1.56
N LEU A 85 6.24 7.76 1.86
CA LEU A 85 5.52 9.03 1.74
C LEU A 85 6.06 10.06 2.75
N ALA A 86 6.18 9.69 4.03
CA ALA A 86 6.65 10.56 5.09
C ALA A 86 8.09 11.04 4.83
N GLY A 87 8.99 10.14 4.45
CA GLY A 87 10.39 10.49 4.18
C GLY A 87 10.57 11.46 3.01
N ASN A 88 9.66 11.49 2.04
CA ASN A 88 9.75 12.38 0.88
C ASN A 88 8.94 13.67 1.03
N LEU A 89 7.80 13.63 1.73
CA LEU A 89 6.85 14.74 1.82
C LEU A 89 6.91 15.46 3.18
N LEU A 90 7.08 14.70 4.25
CA LEU A 90 6.90 15.14 5.63
C LEU A 90 8.02 14.57 6.53
N PRO A 91 9.29 14.92 6.28
CA PRO A 91 10.45 14.26 6.90
C PRO A 91 10.49 14.40 8.43
N SER A 92 9.76 15.35 8.99
CA SER A 92 9.61 15.55 10.44
C SER A 92 8.71 14.51 11.12
N TYR A 93 7.99 13.68 10.36
CA TYR A 93 7.02 12.71 10.89
C TYR A 93 7.31 11.25 10.46
N PRO A 94 8.55 10.75 10.67
CA PRO A 94 8.98 9.47 10.12
C PRO A 94 8.40 8.26 10.86
N VAL A 95 7.87 8.44 12.07
CA VAL A 95 7.54 7.29 12.92
C VAL A 95 6.18 6.72 12.55
N VAL A 96 6.16 5.41 12.35
CA VAL A 96 4.97 4.59 12.21
C VAL A 96 5.15 3.31 13.00
N ARG A 97 4.07 2.83 13.61
CA ARG A 97 4.05 1.60 14.40
C ARG A 97 2.83 0.78 14.00
N SER A 98 2.99 -0.54 13.99
CA SER A 98 1.89 -1.47 13.75
C SER A 98 1.81 -2.50 14.87
N GLN A 99 0.60 -2.84 15.29
CA GLN A 99 0.35 -3.87 16.30
C GLN A 99 -0.95 -4.63 16.01
N TYR A 100 -1.01 -5.89 16.42
CA TYR A 100 -2.26 -6.63 16.45
C TYR A 100 -3.14 -6.10 17.59
N ALA A 101 -4.45 -6.00 17.35
CA ALA A 101 -5.41 -5.60 18.37
C ALA A 101 -5.74 -6.73 19.36
N ASP A 102 -5.65 -7.99 18.89
CA ASP A 102 -5.76 -9.21 19.68
C ASP A 102 -5.17 -10.40 18.88
N ASP A 103 -5.16 -11.60 19.48
CA ASP A 103 -4.60 -12.82 18.89
C ASP A 103 -5.65 -13.69 18.14
N LYS A 104 -6.69 -13.08 17.56
CA LYS A 104 -7.81 -13.81 16.93
C LYS A 104 -7.88 -13.58 15.42
N LEU A 105 -8.37 -14.59 14.68
CA LEU A 105 -8.67 -14.50 13.24
C LEU A 105 -10.15 -14.16 12.95
N PRO A 106 -10.47 -13.34 11.92
CA PRO A 106 -9.54 -12.56 11.10
C PRO A 106 -8.74 -11.57 11.96
N ALA A 107 -7.49 -11.33 11.59
CA ALA A 107 -6.60 -10.44 12.34
C ALA A 107 -7.09 -9.00 12.22
N ILE A 108 -7.04 -8.28 13.33
CA ILE A 108 -7.31 -6.84 13.37
C ILE A 108 -5.99 -6.17 13.72
N VAL A 109 -5.53 -5.30 12.84
CA VAL A 109 -4.22 -4.65 12.95
C VAL A 109 -4.45 -3.16 13.07
N VAL A 110 -3.74 -2.53 13.99
CA VAL A 110 -3.74 -1.09 14.20
C VAL A 110 -2.39 -0.55 13.75
N VAL A 111 -2.40 0.39 12.81
CA VAL A 111 -1.23 1.12 12.33
C VAL A 111 -1.36 2.57 12.78
N ARG A 112 -0.40 3.07 13.55
CA ARG A 112 -0.35 4.45 14.04
C ARG A 112 0.83 5.18 13.40
N GLY A 113 0.55 6.29 12.73
CA GLY A 113 1.57 7.16 12.13
C GLY A 113 1.54 8.54 12.78
N GLU A 114 2.70 9.20 12.85
CA GLU A 114 2.81 10.57 13.36
C GLU A 114 2.10 11.61 12.46
N SER A 115 2.10 11.38 11.14
CA SER A 115 1.35 12.20 10.19
C SER A 115 -0.06 11.63 10.00
N SER A 116 -1.05 12.35 10.53
CA SER A 116 -2.46 12.02 10.33
C SER A 116 -2.87 12.11 8.86
N ASP A 117 -2.30 13.03 8.08
CA ASP A 117 -2.65 13.20 6.67
C ASP A 117 -2.25 12.00 5.83
N ILE A 118 -1.05 11.45 6.05
CA ILE A 118 -0.60 10.22 5.37
C ILE A 118 -1.47 9.03 5.77
N ILE A 119 -1.74 8.87 7.08
CA ILE A 119 -2.59 7.77 7.55
C ILE A 119 -4.02 7.89 7.00
N ARG A 120 -4.57 9.11 6.96
CA ARG A 120 -5.87 9.42 6.36
C ARG A 120 -5.88 8.95 4.91
N VAL A 121 -4.92 9.41 4.09
CA VAL A 121 -4.84 9.06 2.66
C VAL A 121 -4.63 7.56 2.44
N ILE A 122 -3.75 6.90 3.20
CA ILE A 122 -3.61 5.44 3.13
C ILE A 122 -4.93 4.75 3.50
N GLY A 123 -5.59 5.21 4.57
CA GLY A 123 -6.83 4.64 5.06
C GLY A 123 -8.01 4.81 4.12
N GLY A 124 -8.10 5.93 3.40
CA GLY A 124 -9.24 6.24 2.54
C GLY A 124 -8.98 6.17 1.04
N CYS A 125 -7.75 5.90 0.61
CA CYS A 125 -7.45 5.62 -0.80
C CYS A 125 -6.95 4.18 -0.95
N VAL A 126 -5.91 3.81 -0.21
CA VAL A 126 -5.21 2.53 -0.39
C VAL A 126 -5.98 1.36 0.20
N ALA A 127 -6.33 1.45 1.49
CA ALA A 127 -7.01 0.36 2.19
C ALA A 127 -8.30 -0.12 1.51
N PRO A 128 -9.27 0.75 1.17
CA PRO A 128 -10.48 0.33 0.46
C PRO A 128 -10.17 -0.20 -0.95
N TYR A 129 -9.21 0.41 -1.69
CA TYR A 129 -8.80 -0.09 -3.01
C TYR A 129 -8.27 -1.53 -2.95
N ILE A 130 -7.40 -1.84 -1.99
CA ILE A 130 -6.84 -3.19 -1.83
C ILE A 130 -7.94 -4.19 -1.44
N ALA A 131 -8.88 -3.80 -0.59
CA ALA A 131 -10.02 -4.63 -0.20
C ALA A 131 -10.94 -4.97 -1.39
N ASP A 132 -11.26 -3.98 -2.24
CA ASP A 132 -12.18 -4.16 -3.36
C ASP A 132 -11.58 -4.95 -4.53
N ARG A 133 -10.25 -4.86 -4.71
CA ARG A 133 -9.53 -5.50 -5.82
C ARG A 133 -8.97 -6.88 -5.46
N TYR A 134 -9.23 -7.38 -4.26
CA TYR A 134 -8.80 -8.72 -3.86
C TYR A 134 -9.41 -9.80 -4.76
N GLY A 135 -8.56 -10.69 -5.28
CA GLY A 135 -8.99 -11.80 -6.16
C GLY A 135 -9.34 -11.38 -7.60
N GLN A 136 -9.26 -10.09 -7.94
CA GLN A 136 -9.46 -9.65 -9.33
C GLN A 136 -8.16 -9.82 -10.16
N PRO A 137 -8.26 -10.26 -11.43
CA PRO A 137 -7.09 -10.51 -12.29
C PRO A 137 -6.21 -9.27 -12.49
N LEU A 138 -4.91 -9.49 -12.70
CA LEU A 138 -3.81 -8.51 -12.56
C LEU A 138 -3.84 -7.30 -13.53
N VAL A 139 -4.87 -7.14 -14.36
CA VAL A 139 -4.81 -6.35 -15.61
C VAL A 139 -4.69 -4.82 -15.44
N GLU A 140 -4.89 -4.24 -14.26
CA GLU A 140 -4.90 -2.77 -14.08
C GLU A 140 -3.58 -2.18 -13.52
N GLU A 141 -2.45 -2.29 -14.25
CA GLU A 141 -1.26 -1.47 -13.94
C GLU A 141 -1.60 0.03 -13.94
N ILE A 142 -2.52 0.42 -14.84
CA ILE A 142 -3.11 1.76 -14.90
C ILE A 142 -3.83 2.14 -13.60
N GLY A 143 -4.54 1.20 -12.97
CA GLY A 143 -5.27 1.45 -11.72
C GLY A 143 -4.33 1.75 -10.54
N ILE A 144 -3.23 1.00 -10.40
CA ILE A 144 -2.22 1.25 -9.35
C ILE A 144 -1.49 2.57 -9.60
N ARG A 145 -1.16 2.88 -10.87
CA ARG A 145 -0.55 4.16 -11.22
C ARG A 145 -1.46 5.33 -10.91
N GLY A 146 -2.73 5.25 -11.32
CA GLY A 146 -3.74 6.27 -11.02
C GLY A 146 -3.98 6.44 -9.52
N LEU A 147 -3.99 5.35 -8.75
CA LEU A 147 -4.05 5.41 -7.30
C LEU A 147 -2.87 6.18 -6.70
N MET A 148 -1.65 5.97 -7.21
CA MET A 148 -0.48 6.71 -6.73
C MET A 148 -0.53 8.20 -7.09
N ASP A 149 -1.01 8.56 -8.28
CA ASP A 149 -1.26 9.97 -8.64
C ASP A 149 -2.28 10.60 -7.67
N ILE A 150 -3.40 9.92 -7.40
CA ILE A 150 -4.40 10.36 -6.42
C ILE A 150 -3.80 10.58 -5.02
N ILE A 151 -2.95 9.65 -4.54
CA ILE A 151 -2.29 9.77 -3.24
C ILE A 151 -1.41 11.02 -3.18
N LEU A 152 -0.64 11.29 -4.23
CA LEU A 152 0.23 12.46 -4.29
C LEU A 152 -0.57 13.77 -4.36
N ASP A 153 -1.66 13.78 -5.12
CA ASP A 153 -2.56 14.94 -5.21
C ASP A 153 -3.24 15.21 -3.85
N GLU A 154 -3.71 14.18 -3.15
CA GLU A 154 -4.30 14.30 -1.80
C GLU A 154 -3.32 14.78 -0.73
N LEU A 155 -2.03 14.53 -0.92
CA LEU A 155 -0.96 14.98 -0.04
C LEU A 155 -0.34 16.29 -0.52
N ALA A 156 -0.96 16.97 -1.50
CA ALA A 156 -0.50 18.24 -2.07
C ALA A 156 0.99 18.20 -2.50
N ALA A 157 1.42 17.08 -3.08
CA ALA A 157 2.82 16.85 -3.46
C ALA A 157 3.22 17.53 -4.80
N GLU A 158 2.53 18.60 -5.19
CA GLU A 158 2.72 19.33 -6.45
C GLU A 158 4.09 20.03 -6.51
N ASP A 159 4.62 20.44 -5.36
CA ASP A 159 5.91 21.13 -5.24
C ASP A 159 7.14 20.21 -5.33
N LEU A 160 6.94 18.90 -5.49
CA LEU A 160 8.05 17.96 -5.65
C LEU A 160 8.76 18.18 -7.00
N ASP A 161 10.10 18.23 -6.95
CA ASP A 161 10.93 18.14 -8.16
C ASP A 161 10.54 16.91 -9.00
N GLY A 162 10.49 17.09 -10.33
CA GLY A 162 10.02 16.06 -11.25
C GLY A 162 10.76 14.72 -11.12
N LYS A 163 12.06 14.73 -10.81
CA LYS A 163 12.81 13.47 -10.58
C LYS A 163 12.43 12.82 -9.27
N LYS A 164 12.22 13.60 -8.19
CA LYS A 164 11.75 13.09 -6.90
C LYS A 164 10.34 12.51 -7.01
N ARG A 165 9.43 13.22 -7.68
CA ARG A 165 8.06 12.74 -7.93
C ARG A 165 8.06 11.43 -8.72
N ALA A 166 8.83 11.35 -9.81
CA ALA A 166 8.93 10.14 -10.63
C ALA A 166 9.48 8.94 -9.83
N ARG A 167 10.49 9.18 -8.98
CA ARG A 167 11.05 8.15 -8.10
C ARG A 167 10.02 7.68 -7.06
N LEU A 168 9.37 8.62 -6.37
CA LEU A 168 8.34 8.35 -5.38
C LEU A 168 7.18 7.54 -5.98
N MET A 169 6.75 7.90 -7.20
CA MET A 169 5.76 7.15 -7.96
C MET A 169 6.22 5.71 -8.24
N ALA A 170 7.43 5.52 -8.75
CA ALA A 170 7.94 4.19 -9.10
C ALA A 170 8.04 3.29 -7.86
N GLU A 171 8.61 3.79 -6.75
CA GLU A 171 8.73 3.05 -5.50
C GLU A 171 7.36 2.76 -4.87
N GLY A 172 6.44 3.72 -4.88
CA GLY A 172 5.09 3.56 -4.37
C GLY A 172 4.28 2.51 -5.13
N ILE A 173 4.38 2.51 -6.47
CA ILE A 173 3.72 1.52 -7.33
C ILE A 173 4.20 0.10 -6.99
N VAL A 174 5.49 -0.10 -6.73
CA VAL A 174 6.04 -1.41 -6.32
C VAL A 174 5.41 -1.88 -5.01
N ILE A 175 5.31 -1.00 -4.00
CA ILE A 175 4.71 -1.33 -2.72
C ILE A 175 3.21 -1.66 -2.86
N LEU A 176 2.48 -0.87 -3.65
CA LEU A 176 1.05 -1.10 -3.92
C LEU A 176 0.80 -2.42 -4.64
N ARG A 177 1.68 -2.82 -5.59
CA ARG A 177 1.63 -4.14 -6.21
C ARG A 177 1.84 -5.26 -5.18
N ASN A 178 2.81 -5.09 -4.28
CA ASN A 178 3.07 -6.07 -3.22
C ASN A 178 1.88 -6.21 -2.27
N LEU A 179 1.23 -5.10 -1.90
CA LEU A 179 -0.01 -5.12 -1.10
C LEU A 179 -1.12 -5.89 -1.80
N ARG A 180 -1.36 -5.61 -3.09
CA ARG A 180 -2.41 -6.26 -3.88
C ARG A 180 -2.17 -7.74 -4.07
N ASN A 181 -0.92 -8.12 -4.31
CA ASN A 181 -0.53 -9.51 -4.59
C ASN A 181 -0.30 -10.35 -3.33
N ALA A 182 -0.42 -9.74 -2.14
CA ALA A 182 -0.29 -10.47 -0.89
C ALA A 182 -1.39 -11.56 -0.79
N PRO A 183 -1.07 -12.74 -0.24
CA PRO A 183 -2.06 -13.82 -0.02
C PRO A 183 -2.97 -13.51 1.19
N VAL A 184 -3.36 -12.26 1.37
CA VAL A 184 -4.15 -11.75 2.50
C VAL A 184 -5.38 -11.06 1.95
N ARG A 185 -6.56 -11.58 2.30
CA ARG A 185 -7.83 -10.93 2.02
C ARG A 185 -8.08 -9.83 3.01
N GLN A 186 -7.91 -8.59 2.57
CA GLN A 186 -8.33 -7.45 3.36
C GLN A 186 -9.86 -7.34 3.37
N LEU A 187 -10.45 -7.16 4.55
CA LEU A 187 -11.88 -6.89 4.69
C LEU A 187 -12.12 -5.37 4.67
N HIS A 188 -13.15 -4.95 3.95
CA HIS A 188 -13.51 -3.54 3.86
C HIS A 188 -13.95 -3.02 5.24
N LEU A 189 -13.21 -2.04 5.77
CA LEU A 189 -13.51 -1.37 7.03
C LEU A 189 -13.59 0.14 6.82
N THR A 190 -12.50 0.77 6.39
CA THR A 190 -12.45 2.22 6.16
C THR A 190 -13.11 2.60 4.82
N PRO A 191 -13.96 3.64 4.77
CA PRO A 191 -14.55 4.13 3.53
C PRO A 191 -13.52 4.87 2.67
N TYR A 192 -13.83 5.05 1.39
CA TYR A 192 -13.04 5.93 0.54
C TYR A 192 -13.17 7.41 0.99
N ILE A 193 -12.09 8.18 0.87
CA ILE A 193 -12.11 9.64 1.10
C ILE A 193 -12.81 10.39 -0.05
N ARG A 194 -12.66 9.88 -1.28
CA ARG A 194 -13.36 10.38 -2.47
C ARG A 194 -14.08 9.23 -3.14
N ASP A 195 -15.23 9.50 -3.74
CA ASP A 195 -15.91 8.54 -4.59
C ASP A 195 -15.13 8.32 -5.88
N PHE A 196 -14.23 7.32 -5.89
CA PHE A 196 -13.54 6.84 -7.10
C PHE A 196 -14.45 6.00 -8.02
N THR A 197 -15.64 5.66 -7.51
CA THR A 197 -16.65 4.84 -8.17
C THR A 197 -17.45 5.62 -9.19
N THR A 198 -17.50 6.95 -9.08
CA THR A 198 -18.02 7.79 -10.16
C THR A 198 -16.95 7.77 -11.24
N PRO A 199 -17.12 7.02 -12.35
CA PRO A 199 -16.15 7.07 -13.43
C PRO A 199 -16.08 8.54 -13.81
N THR A 200 -14.92 9.16 -13.59
CA THR A 200 -14.65 10.55 -14.01
C THR A 200 -15.24 10.64 -15.39
N GLN A 201 -16.33 11.42 -15.48
CA GLN A 201 -17.30 11.43 -16.57
C GLN A 201 -16.66 10.82 -17.80
N GLN A 202 -17.05 9.58 -18.18
CA GLN A 202 -16.70 8.99 -19.47
C GLN A 202 -16.64 10.17 -20.40
N ILE A 203 -15.44 10.57 -20.86
CA ILE A 203 -15.26 11.79 -21.63
C ILE A 203 -16.37 11.67 -22.63
N LYS A 204 -17.41 12.51 -22.46
CA LYS A 204 -18.50 12.53 -23.41
C LYS A 204 -17.72 13.11 -24.56
N VAL A 205 -17.23 12.22 -25.42
CA VAL A 205 -16.76 12.59 -26.73
C VAL A 205 -18.01 13.28 -27.21
N VAL A 206 -17.99 14.60 -27.09
CA VAL A 206 -18.88 15.45 -27.84
C VAL A 206 -18.40 15.09 -29.22
N VAL A 207 -19.02 14.04 -29.78
CA VAL A 207 -19.32 13.99 -31.17
C VAL A 207 -20.04 15.31 -31.31
N VAL A 208 -19.25 16.33 -31.67
CA VAL A 208 -19.79 17.53 -32.24
C VAL A 208 -20.50 16.92 -33.42
N ASP A 209 -21.81 16.70 -33.28
CA ASP A 209 -22.67 16.62 -34.44
C ASP A 209 -22.31 17.91 -35.17
N GLU A 210 -21.49 17.76 -36.21
CA GLU A 210 -21.37 18.71 -37.28
C GLU A 210 -22.80 18.90 -37.77
N GLU A 211 -23.53 19.78 -37.09
CA GLU A 211 -24.64 20.51 -37.64
C GLU A 211 -24.10 21.04 -38.96
N ALA A 212 -24.62 20.46 -40.04
CA ALA A 212 -24.14 20.53 -41.40
C ALA A 212 -23.74 21.96 -41.80
N ALA A 213 -22.53 22.36 -41.41
CA ALA A 213 -21.87 23.53 -41.93
C ALA A 213 -21.36 23.11 -43.30
N ASP A 214 -22.21 23.39 -44.29
CA ASP A 214 -21.85 23.67 -45.67
C ASP A 214 -20.49 23.08 -46.07
N ILE A 215 -20.51 21.78 -46.40
CA ILE A 215 -19.32 21.06 -46.87
C ILE A 215 -18.81 21.88 -48.07
N PRO A 216 -17.62 22.51 -48.00
CA PRO A 216 -17.11 23.27 -49.12
C PRO A 216 -17.02 22.31 -50.31
N VAL A 217 -17.76 22.63 -51.37
CA VAL A 217 -17.77 21.85 -52.62
C VAL A 217 -16.32 21.62 -53.02
N ARG A 218 -15.95 20.34 -53.09
CA ARG A 218 -14.60 19.92 -53.49
C ARG A 218 -14.34 20.51 -54.89
N PRO A 219 -13.34 21.38 -55.09
CA PRO A 219 -13.04 21.93 -56.40
C PRO A 219 -12.71 20.79 -57.37
N ASP A 220 -13.37 20.78 -58.54
CA ASP A 220 -13.31 19.73 -59.57
C ASP A 220 -11.95 19.57 -60.26
N PHE A 221 -10.95 20.37 -59.89
CA PHE A 221 -9.64 20.35 -60.54
C PHE A 221 -8.53 20.13 -59.52
N LEU A 222 -8.35 18.87 -59.12
CA LEU A 222 -7.04 18.40 -58.69
C LEU A 222 -6.22 18.12 -59.96
N PRO A 223 -5.07 18.78 -60.20
CA PRO A 223 -4.20 18.44 -61.31
C PRO A 223 -3.73 16.99 -61.15
N GLU A 224 -4.20 16.12 -62.04
CA GLU A 224 -3.65 14.78 -62.27
C GLU A 224 -2.25 14.90 -62.85
N THR A 225 -1.22 15.10 -62.02
CA THR A 225 0.16 14.59 -62.25
C THR A 225 1.09 15.14 -61.18
N GLY A 226 1.15 14.43 -60.05
CA GLY A 226 2.27 14.51 -59.14
C GLY A 226 2.69 13.09 -58.83
N GLU A 227 3.68 12.58 -59.56
CA GLU A 227 4.25 11.26 -59.33
C GLU A 227 4.66 11.13 -57.86
N LEU A 228 3.93 10.29 -57.12
CA LEU A 228 4.32 9.84 -55.79
C LEU A 228 5.65 9.10 -55.93
N ARG A 229 6.74 9.80 -55.61
CA ARG A 229 8.05 9.18 -55.36
C ARG A 229 7.85 8.17 -54.25
N GLN A 230 7.88 6.89 -54.63
CA GLN A 230 7.88 5.78 -53.70
C GLN A 230 9.02 6.01 -52.70
N PRO A 231 8.77 5.92 -51.39
CA PRO A 231 9.82 5.88 -50.40
C PRO A 231 10.65 4.63 -50.69
N GLN A 232 11.83 4.89 -51.25
CA GLN A 232 12.86 3.92 -51.51
C GLN A 232 13.08 3.12 -50.23
N GLN A 233 12.76 1.83 -50.31
CA GLN A 233 13.08 0.83 -49.29
C GLN A 233 14.53 1.06 -48.86
N ARG A 234 14.71 1.61 -47.66
CA ARG A 234 16.00 1.55 -46.98
C ARG A 234 16.24 0.09 -46.66
N GLN A 235 17.01 -0.51 -47.56
CA GLN A 235 17.65 -1.80 -47.44
C GLN A 235 18.16 -1.98 -46.01
N GLN A 236 17.75 -3.14 -45.49
CA GLN A 236 18.38 -3.86 -44.42
C GLN A 236 19.90 -3.87 -44.63
N GLN A 237 20.63 -3.01 -43.92
CA GLN A 237 22.01 -3.31 -43.55
C GLN A 237 21.99 -3.94 -42.16
N GLN A 238 21.71 -5.25 -42.19
CA GLN A 238 22.21 -6.17 -41.18
C GLN A 238 23.74 -6.08 -41.20
N THR A 239 24.31 -5.27 -40.33
CA THR A 239 25.70 -5.44 -39.91
C THR A 239 25.67 -6.41 -38.73
N ALA A 240 26.12 -7.63 -39.04
CA ALA A 240 26.35 -8.69 -38.08
C ALA A 240 27.17 -8.15 -36.90
N SER A 241 26.61 -8.27 -35.69
CA SER A 241 27.40 -8.13 -34.47
C SER A 241 28.40 -9.29 -34.39
N PRO A 242 29.67 -9.04 -34.06
CA PRO A 242 30.69 -10.08 -33.96
C PRO A 242 30.40 -11.03 -32.77
N PRO A 243 30.89 -12.29 -32.85
CA PRO A 243 30.68 -13.28 -31.80
C PRO A 243 31.33 -12.87 -30.47
N PRO A 244 30.75 -13.29 -29.32
CA PRO A 244 31.34 -13.01 -28.02
C PRO A 244 32.73 -13.65 -27.91
N THR A 245 33.71 -12.81 -27.63
CA THR A 245 35.09 -13.21 -27.33
C THR A 245 35.09 -14.04 -26.05
N ASN A 246 35.53 -15.29 -26.19
CA ASN A 246 35.92 -16.20 -25.12
C ASN A 246 36.83 -15.47 -24.12
N ARG A 247 36.33 -15.22 -22.90
CA ARG A 247 37.19 -14.81 -21.79
C ARG A 247 37.92 -16.05 -21.24
N PRO A 248 39.24 -15.97 -21.02
CA PRO A 248 39.99 -17.05 -20.41
C PRO A 248 39.57 -17.26 -18.95
N ILE A 249 39.38 -18.53 -18.60
CA ILE A 249 39.20 -19.03 -17.24
C ILE A 249 40.50 -18.73 -16.48
N ILE A 250 40.45 -17.82 -15.50
CA ILE A 250 41.54 -17.62 -14.55
C ILE A 250 41.49 -18.78 -13.56
N PRO A 251 42.55 -19.59 -13.42
CA PRO A 251 42.61 -20.66 -12.43
C PRO A 251 42.66 -20.04 -11.03
N ARG A 252 41.68 -20.40 -10.19
CA ARG A 252 41.74 -20.15 -8.74
C ARG A 252 42.92 -20.95 -8.18
N LYS A 253 43.91 -20.22 -7.70
CA LYS A 253 45.08 -20.74 -7.02
C LYS A 253 44.66 -21.15 -5.60
N ASP A 254 44.51 -22.44 -5.38
CA ASP A 254 44.62 -23.05 -4.06
C ASP A 254 46.03 -22.83 -3.51
N THR A 255 46.12 -22.42 -2.24
CA THR A 255 47.26 -22.54 -1.30
C THR A 255 46.86 -21.75 -0.04
N GLY A 256 46.18 -22.34 0.94
CA GLY A 256 46.75 -23.10 2.07
C GLY A 256 46.95 -22.17 3.30
N PRO A 257 47.41 -22.64 4.47
CA PRO A 257 47.04 -23.84 5.20
C PRO A 257 46.44 -23.55 6.59
N ILE A 258 45.93 -24.63 7.17
CA ILE A 258 45.59 -24.91 8.56
C ILE A 258 46.57 -24.26 9.56
N GLY A 259 46.05 -23.42 10.46
CA GLY A 259 46.74 -22.94 11.65
C GLY A 259 45.93 -23.33 12.89
N ALA A 260 46.45 -24.30 13.64
CA ALA A 260 45.93 -24.77 14.91
C ALA A 260 46.13 -23.74 16.04
N GLN A 261 45.14 -23.69 16.95
CA GLN A 261 45.17 -23.49 18.43
C GLN A 261 46.06 -22.40 19.08
N PRO A 262 45.67 -21.79 20.22
CA PRO A 262 45.20 -22.50 21.41
C PRO A 262 44.10 -21.84 22.26
N ASP A 263 43.63 -22.65 23.21
CA ASP A 263 42.95 -22.27 24.45
C ASP A 263 43.57 -21.05 25.14
N SER A 264 42.72 -20.14 25.60
CA SER A 264 42.94 -19.37 26.83
C SER A 264 41.62 -18.84 27.38
N THR A 265 41.11 -19.58 28.37
CA THR A 265 40.60 -19.12 29.67
C THR A 265 40.20 -17.64 29.86
N ASP A 266 39.08 -17.52 30.58
CA ASP A 266 38.76 -16.44 31.52
C ASP A 266 38.60 -15.02 30.98
N ASN A 267 37.33 -14.59 30.90
CA ASN A 267 37.01 -13.27 31.43
C ASN A 267 35.57 -13.19 31.96
N ALA A 268 35.52 -13.30 33.28
CA ALA A 268 34.70 -12.55 34.24
C ALA A 268 33.59 -11.65 33.68
N ARG A 269 32.38 -11.97 34.14
CA ARG A 269 31.36 -11.06 34.70
C ARG A 269 31.72 -9.57 34.66
N HIS A 270 31.04 -8.85 33.78
CA HIS A 270 30.55 -7.50 34.08
C HIS A 270 29.06 -7.41 33.73
N GLU A 271 28.24 -7.67 34.75
CA GLU A 271 26.89 -7.12 34.85
C GLU A 271 27.01 -5.59 34.90
N SER A 272 26.68 -4.95 33.80
CA SER A 272 26.44 -3.51 33.77
C SER A 272 25.18 -3.25 32.96
N SER A 273 24.08 -3.12 33.71
CA SER A 273 23.07 -2.08 33.54
C SER A 273 22.58 -1.83 32.11
N ARG A 274 21.70 -2.72 31.63
CA ARG A 274 20.76 -2.34 30.58
C ARG A 274 19.68 -1.43 31.18
N PRO A 275 19.41 -0.24 30.63
CA PRO A 275 18.31 0.59 31.09
C PRO A 275 16.99 -0.16 30.87
N ARG A 276 16.20 -0.26 31.95
CA ARG A 276 14.81 -0.73 31.92
C ARG A 276 14.04 0.11 30.91
N SER A 277 13.62 -0.51 29.82
CA SER A 277 12.64 0.06 28.90
C SER A 277 11.32 0.28 29.67
N PRO A 278 10.74 1.50 29.71
CA PRO A 278 9.49 1.76 30.38
C PRO A 278 8.35 1.56 29.38
N PHE A 279 8.12 0.35 28.91
CA PHE A 279 6.87 0.03 28.23
C PHE A 279 6.33 -1.29 28.77
N ALA A 280 5.32 -1.12 29.62
CA ALA A 280 4.62 -2.14 30.35
C ALA A 280 4.09 -3.23 29.41
N SER A 281 4.48 -4.45 29.72
CA SER A 281 3.76 -5.66 29.39
C SER A 281 2.31 -5.54 29.88
N TRP A 282 1.36 -5.43 28.96
CA TRP A 282 -0.03 -5.78 29.26
C TRP A 282 -0.09 -7.31 29.38
N ARG A 283 0.12 -7.78 30.61
CA ARG A 283 -0.09 -9.16 31.03
C ARG A 283 -1.59 -9.38 31.10
N GLN A 284 -2.09 -10.39 30.39
CA GLN A 284 -3.41 -10.97 30.63
C GLN A 284 -3.45 -11.50 32.08
N GLU A 285 -4.12 -10.80 32.97
CA GLU A 285 -4.60 -11.41 34.20
C GLU A 285 -5.87 -12.18 33.87
N GLY A 286 -5.73 -13.51 33.88
CA GLY A 286 -6.83 -14.46 33.77
C GLY A 286 -7.79 -14.28 34.94
N ASN A 287 -9.04 -13.99 34.60
CA ASN A 287 -10.14 -13.96 35.54
C ASN A 287 -10.60 -15.40 35.80
N ASN A 288 -9.94 -16.08 36.74
CA ASN A 288 -10.38 -17.36 37.30
C ASN A 288 -11.23 -17.06 38.55
N LYS A 289 -12.55 -17.19 38.44
CA LYS A 289 -13.44 -17.32 39.61
C LYS A 289 -13.61 -18.80 39.92
N PRO A 290 -13.41 -19.26 41.16
CA PRO A 290 -13.99 -20.51 41.61
C PRO A 290 -15.46 -20.29 42.05
N ASP A 291 -16.24 -21.35 41.92
CA ASP A 291 -17.60 -21.52 42.47
C ASP A 291 -17.67 -21.32 44.00
#